data_AF-A0A2V7VET0-F1
#
_entry.id   AF-A0A2V7VET0-F1
#
_cell.length_a   1.000
_cell.length_b   1.000
_cell.length_c   1.000
_cell.angle_alpha   90.00
_cell.angle_beta   90.00
_cell.angle_gamma   90.00
#
_symmetry.space_group_name_H-M   'P 1'
#
loop_
_entity.id
_entity.type
_entity.pdbx_description
1 polymer ?
#
loop_
_entity_poly.entity_id
_entity_poly.type
_entity_poly.pdbx_seq_one_letter_code
_entity_poly.pdbx_strand_id
1 'polypeptide(L)'
;MSEIAKVFKGLPKRFNKDNVKTDRTFYFSLGEKEKWTVRLTAEKCEVVAGKPEKDADCFFKASEEMFLDVWNGKHTPSAKDFLTGSIKSNNPMLLKDFVAAFKK
;
A
#
# COMPACT_ATOMS: atom_id res chain seq x y z
N MET A 1 -17.86 2.40 7.73
CA MET A 1 -16.54 2.61 7.09
C MET A 1 -15.52 1.76 7.83
N SER A 2 -14.85 0.84 7.15
CA SER A 2 -13.86 -0.09 7.75
C SER A 2 -12.63 0.66 8.28
N GLU A 3 -11.87 0.02 9.18
CA GLU A 3 -10.60 0.56 9.68
C GLU A 3 -9.60 0.76 8.53
N ILE A 4 -9.52 -0.22 7.62
CA ILE A 4 -8.72 -0.17 6.40
C ILE A 4 -9.10 1.04 5.53
N ALA A 5 -10.40 1.28 5.32
CA ALA A 5 -10.84 2.47 4.60
C ALA A 5 -10.38 3.79 5.27
N LYS A 6 -10.35 3.84 6.61
CA LYS A 6 -9.84 5.02 7.34
C LYS A 6 -8.34 5.20 7.12
N VAL A 7 -7.57 4.11 7.12
CA VAL A 7 -6.13 4.13 6.80
C VAL A 7 -5.91 4.75 5.43
N PHE A 8 -6.52 4.18 4.38
CA PHE A 8 -6.34 4.64 3.02
C PHE A 8 -6.78 6.10 2.82
N LYS A 9 -7.95 6.50 3.30
CA LYS A 9 -8.40 7.90 3.17
C LYS A 9 -7.57 8.89 4.01
N GLY A 10 -6.81 8.40 4.99
CA GLY A 10 -5.88 9.21 5.78
C GLY A 10 -4.52 9.42 5.12
N LEU A 11 -4.14 8.60 4.13
CA LEU A 11 -2.82 8.66 3.48
C LEU A 11 -2.48 10.04 2.90
N PRO A 12 -3.37 10.73 2.16
CA PRO A 12 -3.02 12.03 1.56
C PRO A 12 -2.58 13.08 2.59
N LYS A 13 -3.09 13.01 3.82
CA LYS A 13 -2.72 13.93 4.91
C LYS A 13 -1.35 13.65 5.51
N ARG A 14 -0.86 12.42 5.36
CA ARG A 14 0.45 11.96 5.88
C ARG A 14 1.53 11.93 4.82
N PHE A 15 1.17 12.30 3.58
CA PHE A 15 2.06 12.21 2.44
C PHE A 15 3.20 13.21 2.54
N ASN A 16 4.42 12.72 2.36
CA ASN A 16 5.63 13.53 2.27
C ASN A 16 6.18 13.44 0.84
N LYS A 17 5.95 14.50 0.05
CA LYS A 17 6.35 14.55 -1.36
C LYS A 17 7.86 14.49 -1.56
N ASP A 18 8.65 14.97 -0.60
CA ASP A 18 10.12 14.97 -0.70
C ASP A 18 10.71 13.55 -0.71
N ASN A 19 9.93 12.57 -0.24
CA ASN A 19 10.29 11.16 -0.25
C ASN A 19 9.87 10.42 -1.54
N VAL A 20 9.20 11.09 -2.49
CA VAL A 20 8.78 10.50 -3.76
C VAL A 20 9.62 11.03 -4.92
N LYS A 21 10.45 10.17 -5.49
CA LYS A 21 11.32 10.49 -6.63
C LYS A 21 10.72 10.11 -7.98
N THR A 22 9.74 9.22 -7.98
CA THR A 22 9.15 8.66 -9.19
C THR A 22 7.69 8.40 -8.93
N ASP A 23 6.85 8.78 -9.88
CA ASP A 23 5.42 8.52 -9.82
C ASP A 23 5.18 7.00 -9.83
N ARG A 24 4.32 6.54 -8.92
CA ARG A 24 4.04 5.11 -8.71
C ARG A 24 2.58 4.88 -8.40
N THR A 25 2.02 3.83 -8.98
CA THR A 25 0.71 3.30 -8.65
C THR A 25 0.85 2.01 -7.84
N PHE A 26 0.19 1.98 -6.69
CA PHE A 26 0.12 0.83 -5.80
C PHE A 26 -1.30 0.31 -5.73
N TYR A 27 -1.47 -1.00 -5.87
CA TYR A 27 -2.76 -1.67 -5.72
C TYR A 27 -2.77 -2.60 -4.51
N PHE A 28 -3.69 -2.38 -3.59
CA PHE A 28 -3.91 -3.19 -2.40
C PHE A 28 -5.17 -4.04 -2.58
N SER A 29 -5.03 -5.36 -2.46
CA SER A 29 -6.15 -6.30 -2.39
C SER A 29 -6.11 -7.04 -1.06
N LEU A 30 -6.97 -6.64 -0.14
CA LEU A 30 -6.99 -7.10 1.24
C LEU A 30 -8.24 -7.94 1.44
N GLY A 31 -8.08 -9.26 1.46
CA GLY A 31 -9.22 -10.18 1.38
C GLY A 31 -10.05 -9.97 0.10
N GLU A 32 -11.37 -10.12 0.23
CA GLU A 32 -12.29 -10.11 -0.93
C GLU A 32 -12.83 -8.71 -1.27
N LYS A 33 -13.11 -7.90 -0.24
CA LYS A 33 -13.86 -6.64 -0.35
C LYS A 33 -12.98 -5.40 -0.38
N GLU A 34 -11.89 -5.38 0.39
CA GLU A 34 -11.05 -4.20 0.54
C GLU A 34 -10.05 -4.11 -0.61
N LYS A 35 -10.41 -3.32 -1.63
CA LYS A 35 -9.57 -3.05 -2.81
C LYS A 35 -9.29 -1.57 -2.86
N TRP A 36 -8.02 -1.20 -2.96
CA TRP A 36 -7.59 0.20 -2.90
C TRP A 36 -6.46 0.46 -3.87
N THR A 37 -6.54 1.60 -4.56
CA THR A 37 -5.49 2.09 -5.45
C THR A 37 -4.92 3.37 -4.85
N VAL A 38 -3.60 3.41 -4.68
CA VAL A 38 -2.88 4.60 -4.23
C VAL A 38 -1.94 5.04 -5.34
N ARG A 39 -2.06 6.29 -5.79
CA ARG A 39 -1.13 6.90 -6.74
C ARG A 39 -0.30 7.92 -5.99
N LEU A 40 1.00 7.72 -6.00
CA LEU A 40 1.98 8.68 -5.48
C LEU A 40 2.59 9.39 -6.67
N THR A 41 2.53 10.71 -6.68
CA THR A 41 3.25 11.54 -7.65
C THR A 41 4.24 12.44 -6.93
N ALA A 42 5.11 13.12 -7.68
CA ALA A 42 5.99 14.14 -7.12
C ALA A 42 5.26 15.28 -6.35
N GLU A 43 3.95 15.41 -6.52
CA GLU A 43 3.16 16.52 -5.94
C GLU A 43 2.11 16.06 -4.93
N LYS A 44 1.49 14.89 -5.12
CA LYS A 44 0.35 14.46 -4.32
C LYS A 44 0.26 12.94 -4.14
N CYS A 45 -0.52 12.56 -3.13
CA CYS A 45 -1.00 11.20 -2.93
C CYS A 45 -2.51 11.15 -3.20
N GLU A 46 -2.91 10.34 -4.18
CA GLU A 46 -4.31 10.12 -4.54
C GLU A 46 -4.73 8.71 -4.14
N VAL A 47 -5.94 8.58 -3.60
CA VAL A 47 -6.45 7.30 -3.10
C VAL A 47 -7.85 7.07 -3.64
N VAL A 48 -8.05 5.92 -4.28
CA VAL A 48 -9.31 5.53 -4.90
C VAL A 48 -9.68 4.13 -4.43
N ALA A 49 -10.96 3.91 -4.10
CA ALA A 49 -11.46 2.57 -3.82
C ALA A 49 -11.60 1.77 -5.12
N GLY A 50 -11.19 0.50 -5.09
CA GLY A 50 -11.22 -0.41 -6.22
C GLY A 50 -9.85 -0.67 -6.84
N LYS A 51 -9.90 -1.36 -7.98
CA LYS A 51 -8.72 -1.70 -8.79
C LYS A 51 -8.31 -0.50 -9.63
N PRO A 52 -7.01 -0.38 -9.97
CA PRO A 52 -6.57 0.64 -10.92
C PRO A 52 -7.10 0.35 -12.32
N GLU A 53 -7.30 1.39 -13.13
CA GLU A 53 -7.73 1.28 -14.53
C GLU A 53 -6.67 0.65 -15.44
N LYS A 54 -5.40 0.79 -15.06
CA LYS A 54 -4.22 0.21 -15.71
C LYS A 54 -3.47 -0.66 -14.69
N ASP A 55 -2.53 -1.48 -15.14
CA ASP A 55 -1.66 -2.22 -14.23
C ASP A 55 -0.92 -1.27 -13.27
N ALA A 56 -0.88 -1.66 -11.99
CA ALA A 56 -0.13 -0.96 -10.97
C ALA A 56 1.36 -1.34 -11.04
N ASP A 57 2.26 -0.40 -10.74
CA ASP A 57 3.69 -0.66 -10.59
C ASP A 57 3.95 -1.75 -9.54
N CYS A 58 3.19 -1.72 -8.45
CA CYS A 58 3.29 -2.68 -7.38
C CYS A 58 1.90 -3.06 -6.84
N PHE A 59 1.66 -4.35 -6.61
CA PHE A 59 0.53 -4.80 -5.83
C PHE A 59 0.95 -5.34 -4.47
N PHE A 60 0.05 -5.22 -3.50
CA PHE A 60 0.12 -5.88 -2.20
C PHE A 60 -1.18 -6.67 -2.02
N LYS A 61 -1.09 -7.99 -1.95
CA LYS A 61 -2.22 -8.85 -1.60
C LYS A 61 -1.95 -9.60 -0.32
N ALA A 62 -2.86 -9.49 0.64
CA ALA A 62 -2.79 -10.19 1.92
C ALA A 62 -4.20 -10.29 2.52
N SER A 63 -4.32 -10.87 3.72
CA SER A 63 -5.53 -10.71 4.54
C SER A 63 -5.65 -9.28 5.08
N GLU A 64 -6.86 -8.91 5.51
CA GLU A 64 -7.13 -7.65 6.20
C GLU A 64 -6.31 -7.53 7.49
N GLU A 65 -6.24 -8.61 8.27
CA GLU A 65 -5.46 -8.70 9.51
C GLU A 65 -3.97 -8.48 9.27
N MET A 66 -3.38 -9.18 8.29
CA MET A 66 -1.97 -9.02 7.92
C MET A 66 -1.64 -7.57 7.55
N PHE A 67 -2.53 -6.90 6.79
CA PHE A 67 -2.32 -5.49 6.47
C PHE A 67 -2.36 -4.59 7.70
N LEU A 68 -3.33 -4.78 8.59
CA LEU A 68 -3.44 -3.97 9.81
C LEU A 68 -2.27 -4.20 10.76
N ASP A 69 -1.77 -5.44 10.88
CA ASP A 69 -0.58 -5.73 11.67
C ASP A 69 0.66 -5.07 11.09
N VAL A 70 0.82 -5.09 9.77
CA VAL A 70 1.91 -4.36 9.09
C VAL A 70 1.77 -2.86 9.29
N TRP A 71 0.58 -2.30 9.08
CA TRP A 71 0.32 -0.87 9.17
C TRP A 71 0.53 -0.33 10.58
N ASN A 72 0.13 -1.09 11.60
CA ASN A 72 0.29 -0.73 13.00
C ASN A 72 1.67 -1.10 13.57
N GLY A 73 2.57 -1.63 12.75
CA GLY A 73 3.94 -1.98 13.15
C GLY A 73 4.05 -3.23 14.02
N LYS A 74 2.98 -4.03 14.13
CA LYS A 74 2.97 -5.33 14.83
C LYS A 74 3.68 -6.42 14.02
N HIS A 75 3.65 -6.31 12.69
CA HIS A 75 4.35 -7.20 11.78
C HIS A 75 5.25 -6.42 10.83
N THR A 76 6.46 -6.92 10.57
CA THR A 76 7.34 -6.37 9.53
C THR A 76 7.41 -7.36 8.37
N PRO A 77 6.98 -6.99 7.14
CA PRO A 77 7.06 -7.88 6.00
C PRO A 77 8.47 -8.43 5.79
N SER A 78 8.59 -9.74 5.70
CA SER A 78 9.84 -10.48 5.58
C SER A 78 9.83 -11.39 4.36
N ALA A 79 10.99 -11.90 3.95
CA ALA A 79 11.10 -12.85 2.84
C ALA A 79 10.19 -14.07 3.03
N LYS A 80 10.03 -14.54 4.28
CA LYS A 80 9.16 -15.67 4.61
C LYS A 80 7.71 -15.42 4.21
N ASP A 81 7.18 -14.22 4.46
CA ASP A 81 5.78 -13.89 4.15
C ASP A 81 5.47 -13.94 2.66
N PHE A 82 6.44 -13.55 1.83
CA PHE A 82 6.34 -13.63 0.38
C PHE A 82 6.46 -15.07 -0.12
N LEU A 83 7.38 -15.86 0.45
CA LEU A 83 7.59 -17.26 0.09
C LEU A 83 6.41 -18.15 0.47
N THR A 84 5.78 -17.92 1.63
CA THR A 84 4.58 -18.66 2.06
C THR A 84 3.30 -18.17 1.37
N GLY A 85 3.37 -17.02 0.67
CA GLY A 85 2.23 -16.41 -0.01
C GLY A 85 1.24 -15.69 0.92
N SER A 86 1.58 -15.52 2.20
CA SER A 86 0.82 -14.71 3.17
C SER A 86 0.76 -13.24 2.72
N ILE A 87 1.81 -12.78 2.04
CA ILE A 87 1.85 -11.54 1.27
C ILE A 87 2.24 -11.88 -0.17
N LYS A 88 1.50 -11.37 -1.15
CA LYS A 88 1.88 -11.44 -2.57
C LYS A 88 2.14 -10.05 -3.11
N SER A 89 3.21 -9.90 -3.87
CA SER A 89 3.56 -8.69 -4.60
C SER A 89 4.32 -9.03 -5.87
N ASN A 90 4.09 -8.31 -6.96
CA ASN A 90 4.94 -8.37 -8.16
C ASN A 90 6.29 -7.67 -7.94
N ASN A 91 6.36 -6.70 -7.04
CA ASN A 91 7.59 -5.96 -6.75
C ASN A 91 7.66 -5.57 -5.27
N PRO A 92 8.09 -6.49 -4.38
CA PRO A 92 8.21 -6.23 -2.95
C PRO A 92 9.13 -5.06 -2.58
N MET A 93 10.10 -4.71 -3.43
CA MET A 93 11.02 -3.61 -3.16
C MET A 93 10.31 -2.26 -3.17
N LEU A 94 9.36 -2.05 -4.09
CA LEU A 94 8.58 -0.81 -4.18
C LEU A 94 7.68 -0.58 -2.95
N LEU A 95 7.36 -1.62 -2.17
CA LEU A 95 6.61 -1.46 -0.91
C LEU A 95 7.41 -0.65 0.12
N LYS A 96 8.75 -0.72 0.07
CA LYS A 96 9.60 0.11 0.93
C LYS A 96 9.49 1.58 0.55
N ASP A 97 9.43 1.87 -0.75
CA ASP A 97 9.25 3.23 -1.27
C ASP A 97 7.86 3.78 -0.88
N PHE A 98 6.82 2.94 -0.97
CA PHE A 98 5.49 3.29 -0.48
C PHE A 98 5.51 3.72 0.99
N VAL A 99 6.11 2.90 1.87
CA VAL A 99 6.20 3.23 3.31
C VAL A 99 7.04 4.50 3.54
N ALA A 100 8.13 4.69 2.79
CA ALA A 100 8.97 5.87 2.89
C ALA A 100 8.21 7.17 2.55
N ALA A 101 7.27 7.13 1.60
CA ALA A 101 6.44 8.28 1.22
C ALA A 101 5.54 8.83 2.34
N PHE A 102 5.38 8.10 3.46
CA PHE A 102 4.56 8.52 4.61
C PHE A 102 5.35 8.65 5.92
N LYS A 103 6.68 8.57 5.85
CA LYS A 103 7.56 8.91 6.97
C LYS A 103 7.72 10.42 7.08
N LYS A 104 7.80 10.91 8.32
CA LYS A 104 8.15 12.31 8.61
C LYS A 104 9.55 12.62 8.12
#